data_AF-A0A800G747-F1
#
_entry.id   AF-A0A800G747-F1
#
_cell.length_a   1.000
_cell.length_b   1.000
_cell.length_c   1.000
_cell.angle_alpha   90.00
_cell.angle_beta   90.00
_cell.angle_gamma   90.00
#
_symmetry.space_group_name_H-M   'P 1'
#
loop_
_entity.id
_entity.type
_entity.pdbx_description
1 polymer ?
#
loop_
_entity_poly.entity_id
_entity_poly.type
_entity_poly.pdbx_seq_one_letter_code
_entity_poly.pdbx_strand_id
1 'polypeptide(L)'
;MSDQDIALMAHLMRRAGFGATRDELEARVAKGYEATVEELLSSEEHEELDRNEMQRFHPWTWRPGTLPGMGAAEWLHDLVNTKRPLEEKMSLFWHGIFATGVSKVDHYDDVMDMIVKFRNQGMGDFRELLLAMAKDPAMIYWLDNNDNHADAVNENWGRELLELFSMGVGNYTEDDVRDCSRAFTGWTIEPKLPRGPIGRHDWFFDYKEEDHDDSEKTFLGHTGNHNGEDIIKFITDDPACAGFIARHLYNFFVADEAQVPAWSVTPPRDPEAVDLLANTLLNNNYDMRSALRVLFNSDFFKNSRFERLKNPTEVVVGTLRMVGGAEFPAPGIGDLSRQPNYMGQDLLNPPSVEGWHTGAEWINSGSLMRRVNFTAELVGDVSRPGIRNMVDRLIAKGDTTPEAIVDGCLDLMGPLEVNPESHVELVGFIGEAGDFSWDSADNIEKSTVRVSELLQLIVSLREYQYA
;
A
#
# COMPACT_ATOMS: atom_id res chain seq x y z
N MET A 1 18.45 15.77 19.50
CA MET A 1 17.22 15.13 18.98
C MET A 1 16.89 14.03 19.96
N SER A 2 15.65 13.90 20.44
CA SER A 2 15.33 12.80 21.36
C SER A 2 15.10 11.51 20.58
N ASP A 3 15.48 10.37 21.14
CA ASP A 3 15.24 9.05 20.51
C ASP A 3 13.74 8.80 20.29
N GLN A 4 12.88 9.39 21.13
CA GLN A 4 11.43 9.35 20.98
C GLN A 4 10.94 10.07 19.72
N ASP A 5 11.54 11.21 19.36
CA ASP A 5 11.17 11.94 18.14
C ASP A 5 11.48 11.11 16.89
N ILE A 6 12.63 10.43 16.87
CA ILE A 6 13.04 9.59 15.75
C ILE A 6 12.16 8.35 15.66
N ALA A 7 11.84 7.70 16.78
CA ALA A 7 10.97 6.52 16.80
C ALA A 7 9.56 6.85 16.28
N LEU A 8 9.01 8.02 16.66
CA LEU A 8 7.72 8.48 16.20
C LEU A 8 7.74 8.86 14.69
N MET A 9 8.80 9.54 14.25
CA MET A 9 8.99 9.84 12.82
C MET A 9 9.17 8.57 11.98
N ALA A 10 9.88 7.58 12.50
CA ALA A 10 10.06 6.30 11.83
C ALA A 10 8.72 5.57 11.68
N HIS A 11 7.87 5.59 12.71
CA HIS A 11 6.51 5.08 12.61
C HIS A 11 5.71 5.79 11.51
N LEU A 12 5.72 7.13 11.47
CA LEU A 12 5.06 7.90 10.41
C LEU A 12 5.58 7.48 9.02
N MET A 13 6.89 7.43 8.80
CA MET A 13 7.46 7.10 7.50
C MET A 13 7.22 5.65 7.06
N ARG A 14 7.05 4.71 7.99
CA ARG A 14 6.63 3.33 7.69
C ARG A 14 5.16 3.26 7.26
N ARG A 15 4.29 4.11 7.84
CA ARG A 15 2.85 4.11 7.54
C ARG A 15 2.44 5.01 6.39
N ALA A 16 3.02 6.18 6.24
CA ALA A 16 2.73 7.16 5.19
C ALA A 16 3.71 7.09 4.00
N GLY A 17 4.72 6.23 4.08
CA GLY A 17 5.61 5.91 2.97
C GLY A 17 5.94 4.42 2.96
N PHE A 18 7.20 4.07 2.80
CA PHE A 18 7.67 2.68 2.87
C PHE A 18 8.87 2.56 3.80
N GLY A 19 8.91 3.39 4.85
CA GLY A 19 10.09 3.57 5.69
C GLY A 19 11.04 4.63 5.14
N ALA A 20 12.07 4.92 5.92
CA ALA A 20 13.07 5.93 5.64
C ALA A 20 14.41 5.52 6.21
N THR A 21 15.50 5.98 5.59
CA THR A 21 16.85 5.77 6.11
C THR A 21 17.09 6.61 7.37
N ARG A 22 18.14 6.31 8.14
CA ARG A 22 18.47 7.10 9.33
C ARG A 22 18.70 8.58 9.01
N ASP A 23 19.38 8.88 7.90
CA ASP A 23 19.63 10.24 7.43
C ASP A 23 18.32 10.99 7.12
N GLU A 24 17.39 10.32 6.43
CA GLU A 24 16.06 10.87 6.13
C GLU A 24 15.25 11.12 7.40
N LEU A 25 15.31 10.22 8.38
CA LEU A 25 14.62 10.37 9.67
C LEU A 25 15.17 11.57 10.45
N GLU A 26 16.48 11.70 10.57
CA GLU A 26 17.12 12.83 11.26
C GLU A 26 16.77 14.17 10.58
N ALA A 27 16.78 14.20 9.24
CA ALA A 27 16.38 15.40 8.48
C ALA A 27 14.91 15.77 8.71
N ARG A 28 14.00 14.79 8.71
CA ARG A 28 12.56 15.01 8.94
C ARG A 28 12.24 15.41 10.38
N VAL A 29 12.92 14.82 11.37
CA VAL A 29 12.78 15.25 12.77
C VAL A 29 13.28 16.69 12.95
N ALA A 30 14.37 17.06 12.28
CA ALA A 30 14.83 18.45 12.30
C ALA A 30 13.82 19.43 11.67
N LYS A 31 13.03 18.98 10.69
CA LYS A 31 11.91 19.74 10.11
C LYS A 31 10.70 19.83 11.06
N GLY A 32 10.45 18.78 11.85
CA GLY A 32 9.31 18.66 12.76
C GLY A 32 8.24 17.71 12.23
N TYR A 33 7.53 17.06 13.15
CA TYR A 33 6.54 16.02 12.85
C TYR A 33 5.37 16.56 12.02
N GLU A 34 4.69 17.59 12.51
CA GLU A 34 3.51 18.17 11.86
C GLU A 34 3.87 18.76 10.49
N ALA A 35 5.03 19.42 10.37
CA ALA A 35 5.52 19.94 9.10
C ALA A 35 5.88 18.83 8.10
N THR A 36 6.28 17.65 8.59
CA THR A 36 6.49 16.46 7.75
C THR A 36 5.16 15.85 7.31
N VAL A 37 4.15 15.82 8.19
CA VAL A 37 2.79 15.38 7.82
C VAL A 37 2.22 16.26 6.71
N GLU A 38 2.31 17.59 6.82
CA GLU A 38 1.81 18.49 5.76
C GLU A 38 2.59 18.37 4.44
N GLU A 39 3.90 18.10 4.49
CA GLU A 39 4.69 17.79 3.29
C GLU A 39 4.17 16.52 2.59
N LEU A 40 3.97 15.44 3.35
CA LEU A 40 3.44 14.18 2.80
C LEU A 40 2.05 14.38 2.20
N LEU A 41 1.23 15.19 2.86
CA LEU A 41 -0.12 15.57 2.41
C LEU A 41 -0.14 16.57 1.26
N SER A 42 1.01 17.01 0.74
CA SER A 42 1.14 17.98 -0.37
C SER A 42 2.00 17.38 -1.49
N SER A 43 1.72 16.13 -1.89
CA SER A 43 2.55 15.34 -2.81
C SER A 43 2.84 16.05 -4.13
N GLU A 44 1.88 16.83 -4.64
CA GLU A 44 1.97 17.62 -5.87
C GLU A 44 3.07 18.68 -5.86
N GLU A 45 3.52 19.13 -4.68
CA GLU A 45 4.64 20.08 -4.56
C GLU A 45 6.01 19.43 -4.84
N HIS A 46 6.06 18.10 -4.86
CA HIS A 46 7.26 17.33 -5.15
C HIS A 46 7.30 16.86 -6.59
N GLU A 47 8.50 16.67 -7.15
CA GLU A 47 8.67 16.17 -8.51
C GLU A 47 8.20 14.72 -8.66
N GLU A 48 7.56 14.42 -9.80
CA GLU A 48 7.26 13.05 -10.22
C GLU A 48 8.53 12.31 -10.63
N LEU A 49 8.52 10.99 -10.48
CA LEU A 49 9.61 10.15 -10.97
C LEU A 49 9.59 10.10 -12.51
N ASP A 50 10.76 10.18 -13.16
CA ASP A 50 10.85 10.06 -14.62
C ASP A 50 10.63 8.61 -15.05
N ARG A 51 9.37 8.24 -15.33
CA ARG A 51 9.03 6.90 -15.82
C ARG A 51 9.70 6.55 -17.16
N ASN A 52 10.10 7.54 -17.95
CA ASN A 52 10.83 7.26 -19.18
C ASN A 52 12.23 6.72 -18.90
N GLU A 53 12.82 7.02 -17.74
CA GLU A 53 14.11 6.44 -17.34
C GLU A 53 14.01 4.92 -17.25
N MET A 54 13.00 4.41 -16.54
CA MET A 54 12.73 2.98 -16.42
C MET A 54 12.57 2.33 -17.80
N GLN A 55 11.77 2.93 -18.69
CA GLN A 55 11.55 2.41 -20.05
C GLN A 55 12.81 2.43 -20.93
N ARG A 56 13.73 3.38 -20.74
CA ARG A 56 15.00 3.43 -21.49
C ARG A 56 15.89 2.24 -21.17
N PHE A 57 15.94 1.80 -19.91
CA PHE A 57 16.75 0.66 -19.48
C PHE A 57 16.01 -0.68 -19.56
N HIS A 58 14.68 -0.64 -19.44
CA HIS A 58 13.80 -1.80 -19.48
C HIS A 58 12.65 -1.60 -20.46
N PRO A 59 12.90 -1.54 -21.79
CA PRO A 59 11.87 -1.28 -22.79
C PRO A 59 10.76 -2.33 -22.84
N TRP A 60 10.96 -3.49 -22.21
CA TRP A 60 9.95 -4.54 -22.06
C TRP A 60 8.85 -4.19 -21.04
N THR A 61 9.04 -3.16 -20.20
CA THR A 61 7.97 -2.68 -19.30
C THR A 61 6.90 -1.91 -20.07
N TRP A 62 7.22 -1.41 -21.27
CA TRP A 62 6.23 -0.82 -22.16
C TRP A 62 5.33 -1.91 -22.75
N ARG A 63 4.03 -1.87 -22.45
CA ARG A 63 3.05 -2.87 -22.86
C ARG A 63 3.53 -4.31 -22.62
N PRO A 64 3.78 -4.69 -21.35
CA PRO A 64 4.38 -5.99 -21.00
C PRO A 64 3.43 -7.17 -21.25
N GLY A 65 2.19 -6.88 -21.66
CA GLY A 65 1.19 -7.86 -21.98
C GLY A 65 0.68 -8.54 -20.71
N THR A 66 0.95 -9.84 -20.56
CA THR A 66 0.62 -10.62 -19.36
C THR A 66 1.79 -11.45 -18.84
N LEU A 67 3.01 -11.06 -19.20
CA LEU A 67 4.22 -11.74 -18.72
C LEU A 67 4.37 -11.54 -17.20
N PRO A 68 4.36 -12.60 -16.37
CA PRO A 68 4.40 -12.46 -14.92
C PRO A 68 5.64 -11.72 -14.43
N GLY A 69 5.46 -10.78 -13.48
CA GLY A 69 6.53 -9.92 -12.95
C GLY A 69 6.93 -8.75 -13.86
N MET A 70 6.48 -8.72 -15.13
CA MET A 70 6.87 -7.62 -16.01
C MET A 70 6.00 -6.37 -15.82
N GLY A 71 4.69 -6.51 -15.63
CA GLY A 71 3.79 -5.37 -15.40
C GLY A 71 4.05 -4.63 -14.08
N ALA A 72 4.25 -5.39 -12.99
CA ALA A 72 4.48 -4.81 -11.67
C ALA A 72 5.88 -4.19 -11.49
N ALA A 73 6.82 -4.40 -12.41
CA ALA A 73 8.20 -3.94 -12.27
C ALA A 73 8.32 -2.42 -12.30
N GLU A 74 7.56 -1.75 -13.16
CA GLU A 74 7.51 -0.29 -13.21
C GLU A 74 6.94 0.28 -11.91
N TRP A 75 5.83 -0.28 -11.42
CA TRP A 75 5.25 0.19 -10.16
C TRP A 75 6.16 -0.09 -8.96
N LEU A 76 6.83 -1.25 -8.89
CA LEU A 76 7.80 -1.52 -7.83
C LEU A 76 8.93 -0.47 -7.83
N HIS A 77 9.45 -0.13 -9.02
CA HIS A 77 10.46 0.92 -9.14
C HIS A 77 9.95 2.27 -8.61
N ASP A 78 8.72 2.66 -8.98
CA ASP A 78 8.08 3.88 -8.47
C ASP A 78 7.95 3.86 -6.94
N LEU A 79 7.46 2.75 -6.36
CA LEU A 79 7.29 2.59 -4.91
C LEU A 79 8.60 2.77 -4.13
N VAL A 80 9.74 2.32 -4.69
CA VAL A 80 11.06 2.43 -4.06
C VAL A 80 11.63 3.85 -4.18
N ASN A 81 11.48 4.48 -5.35
CA ASN A 81 12.26 5.65 -5.74
C ASN A 81 11.48 6.97 -5.76
N THR A 82 10.17 6.94 -5.53
CA THR A 82 9.33 8.15 -5.53
C THR A 82 9.75 9.18 -4.47
N LYS A 83 9.57 10.46 -4.81
CA LYS A 83 9.61 11.59 -3.85
C LYS A 83 8.22 11.90 -3.26
N ARG A 84 7.18 11.18 -3.72
CA ARG A 84 5.78 11.30 -3.31
C ARG A 84 5.29 10.01 -2.61
N PRO A 85 5.87 9.63 -1.46
CA PRO A 85 5.63 8.30 -0.88
C PRO A 85 4.18 8.09 -0.41
N LEU A 86 3.48 9.14 0.06
CA LEU A 86 2.09 9.02 0.50
C LEU A 86 1.14 8.81 -0.69
N GLU A 87 1.42 9.42 -1.85
CA GLU A 87 0.66 9.21 -3.08
C GLU A 87 0.68 7.74 -3.48
N GLU A 88 1.86 7.12 -3.50
CA GLU A 88 2.00 5.68 -3.80
C GLU A 88 1.38 4.78 -2.73
N LYS A 89 1.44 5.19 -1.45
CA LYS A 89 0.75 4.47 -0.37
C LYS A 89 -0.75 4.49 -0.53
N MET A 90 -1.31 5.63 -0.93
CA MET A 90 -2.73 5.75 -1.24
C MET A 90 -3.10 4.95 -2.49
N SER A 91 -2.24 4.89 -3.49
CA SER A 91 -2.47 4.00 -4.64
C SER A 91 -2.48 2.53 -4.26
N LEU A 92 -1.58 2.08 -3.39
CA LEU A 92 -1.59 0.72 -2.88
C LEU A 92 -2.83 0.43 -2.01
N PHE A 93 -3.25 1.40 -1.20
CA PHE A 93 -4.47 1.34 -0.40
C PHE A 93 -5.70 1.15 -1.29
N TRP A 94 -5.88 2.03 -2.28
CA TRP A 94 -7.03 1.97 -3.18
C TRP A 94 -7.02 0.73 -4.05
N HIS A 95 -5.87 0.29 -4.53
CA HIS A 95 -5.76 -0.97 -5.28
C HIS A 95 -6.09 -2.21 -4.43
N GLY A 96 -5.97 -2.09 -3.10
CA GLY A 96 -6.43 -3.11 -2.16
C GLY A 96 -7.95 -3.13 -1.97
N ILE A 97 -8.66 -2.02 -2.24
CA ILE A 97 -10.12 -1.89 -2.11
C ILE A 97 -10.78 -2.13 -3.47
N PHE A 98 -10.42 -1.34 -4.48
CA PHE A 98 -10.87 -1.46 -5.86
C PHE A 98 -10.08 -2.56 -6.58
N ALA A 99 -10.22 -3.78 -6.07
CA ALA A 99 -9.47 -4.93 -6.53
C ALA A 99 -9.77 -5.21 -8.00
N THR A 100 -8.78 -5.02 -8.87
CA THR A 100 -8.85 -5.36 -10.29
C THR A 100 -7.57 -6.08 -10.71
N GLY A 101 -7.72 -7.29 -11.24
CA GLY A 101 -6.59 -8.18 -11.51
C GLY A 101 -6.29 -8.40 -12.99
N VAL A 102 -5.01 -8.35 -13.34
CA VAL A 102 -4.52 -8.68 -14.69
C VAL A 102 -4.90 -10.10 -15.13
N SER A 103 -5.13 -11.02 -14.19
CA SER A 103 -5.52 -12.41 -14.49
C SER A 103 -6.83 -12.52 -15.27
N LYS A 104 -7.80 -11.61 -15.04
CA LYS A 104 -9.03 -11.51 -15.84
C LYS A 104 -8.88 -10.46 -16.93
N VAL A 105 -8.40 -9.25 -16.61
CA VAL A 105 -8.27 -8.15 -17.58
C VAL A 105 -7.36 -8.51 -18.76
N ASP A 106 -6.38 -9.39 -18.54
CA ASP A 106 -5.35 -9.78 -19.51
C ASP A 106 -4.62 -8.57 -20.12
N HIS A 107 -4.49 -7.46 -19.39
CA HIS A 107 -3.81 -6.24 -19.86
C HIS A 107 -3.22 -5.44 -18.69
N TYR A 108 -1.90 -5.49 -18.48
CA TYR A 108 -1.27 -4.75 -17.37
C TYR A 108 -1.42 -3.23 -17.49
N ASP A 109 -1.42 -2.69 -18.72
CA ASP A 109 -1.49 -1.25 -18.95
C ASP A 109 -2.82 -0.66 -18.46
N ASP A 110 -3.97 -1.32 -18.70
CA ASP A 110 -5.27 -0.84 -18.17
C ASP A 110 -5.31 -0.87 -16.62
N VAL A 111 -4.71 -1.89 -16.00
CA VAL A 111 -4.61 -1.93 -14.52
C VAL A 111 -3.64 -0.86 -14.00
N MET A 112 -2.56 -0.56 -14.74
CA MET A 112 -1.64 0.54 -14.42
C MET A 112 -2.29 1.91 -14.59
N ASP A 113 -3.16 2.09 -15.59
CA ASP A 113 -3.95 3.31 -15.76
C ASP A 113 -4.88 3.52 -14.56
N MET A 114 -5.40 2.46 -13.95
CA MET A 114 -6.13 2.54 -12.69
C MET A 114 -5.22 3.03 -11.55
N ILE A 115 -3.99 2.51 -11.44
CA ILE A 115 -2.99 3.02 -10.46
C ILE A 115 -2.70 4.52 -10.69
N VAL A 116 -2.63 4.98 -11.94
CA VAL A 116 -2.45 6.40 -12.27
C VAL A 116 -3.67 7.24 -11.83
N LYS A 117 -4.90 6.73 -11.98
CA LYS A 117 -6.09 7.39 -11.42
C LYS A 117 -6.00 7.51 -9.90
N PHE A 118 -5.55 6.45 -9.20
CA PHE A 118 -5.33 6.52 -7.75
C PHE A 118 -4.28 7.55 -7.35
N ARG A 119 -3.20 7.71 -8.10
CA ARG A 119 -2.20 8.76 -7.84
C ARG A 119 -2.80 10.15 -7.96
N ASN A 120 -3.60 10.37 -9.01
CA ASN A 120 -4.15 11.68 -9.33
C ASN A 120 -5.33 12.08 -8.44
N GLN A 121 -6.16 11.12 -8.02
CA GLN A 121 -7.45 11.37 -7.36
C GLN A 121 -7.55 10.74 -5.97
N GLY A 122 -6.68 9.80 -5.61
CA GLY A 122 -6.79 8.99 -4.39
C GLY A 122 -6.62 9.75 -3.09
N MET A 123 -6.07 10.97 -3.13
CA MET A 123 -5.97 11.86 -1.97
C MET A 123 -7.00 13.00 -2.01
N GLY A 124 -7.85 13.06 -3.04
CA GLY A 124 -8.89 14.10 -3.21
C GLY A 124 -10.26 13.64 -2.71
N ASP A 125 -11.32 14.01 -3.45
CA ASP A 125 -12.70 13.65 -3.15
C ASP A 125 -12.97 12.17 -3.51
N PHE A 126 -13.34 11.36 -2.51
CA PHE A 126 -13.70 9.95 -2.72
C PHE A 126 -14.86 9.76 -3.70
N ARG A 127 -15.82 10.68 -3.78
CA ARG A 127 -16.94 10.61 -4.73
C ARG A 127 -16.45 10.65 -6.16
N GLU A 128 -15.51 11.54 -6.46
CA GLU A 128 -14.89 11.65 -7.78
C GLU A 128 -14.10 10.39 -8.11
N LEU A 129 -13.35 9.85 -7.14
CA LEU A 129 -12.62 8.60 -7.31
C LEU A 129 -13.58 7.41 -7.57
N LEU A 130 -14.65 7.29 -6.80
CA LEU A 130 -15.64 6.23 -6.94
C LEU A 130 -16.32 6.29 -8.32
N LEU A 131 -16.64 7.50 -8.80
CA LEU A 131 -17.14 7.72 -10.16
C LEU A 131 -16.11 7.38 -11.23
N ALA A 132 -14.84 7.72 -11.02
CA ALA A 132 -13.77 7.37 -11.93
C ALA A 132 -13.59 5.84 -12.02
N MET A 133 -13.74 5.11 -10.91
CA MET A 133 -13.72 3.64 -10.89
C MET A 133 -14.94 3.02 -11.56
N ALA A 134 -16.13 3.61 -11.40
CA ALA A 134 -17.33 3.17 -12.11
C ALA A 134 -17.21 3.32 -13.64
N LYS A 135 -16.38 4.26 -14.11
CA LYS A 135 -16.05 4.48 -15.52
C LYS A 135 -14.73 3.84 -15.95
N ASP A 136 -14.03 3.14 -15.06
CA ASP A 136 -12.74 2.56 -15.39
C ASP A 136 -12.94 1.29 -16.26
N PRO A 137 -12.34 1.22 -17.47
CA PRO A 137 -12.54 0.07 -18.34
C PRO A 137 -12.04 -1.26 -17.77
N ALA A 138 -10.98 -1.26 -16.96
CA ALA A 138 -10.48 -2.47 -16.31
C ALA A 138 -11.50 -2.94 -15.25
N MET A 139 -12.06 -2.02 -14.47
CA MET A 139 -13.08 -2.32 -13.45
C MET A 139 -14.40 -2.80 -14.08
N ILE A 140 -14.88 -2.11 -15.13
CA ILE A 140 -16.09 -2.50 -15.88
C ILE A 140 -15.97 -3.94 -16.39
N TYR A 141 -14.79 -4.31 -16.91
CA TYR A 141 -14.54 -5.67 -17.37
C TYR A 141 -14.35 -6.64 -16.20
N TRP A 142 -13.69 -6.22 -15.12
CA TRP A 142 -13.44 -7.04 -13.94
C TRP A 142 -14.74 -7.48 -13.26
N LEU A 143 -15.76 -6.62 -13.25
CA LEU A 143 -17.08 -6.90 -12.65
C LEU A 143 -18.19 -7.07 -13.67
N ASP A 144 -17.85 -7.36 -14.93
CA ASP A 144 -18.78 -7.76 -15.99
C ASP A 144 -19.90 -6.72 -16.25
N ASN A 145 -19.67 -5.44 -15.94
CA ASN A 145 -20.64 -4.39 -16.23
C ASN A 145 -20.75 -4.12 -17.74
N ASN A 146 -19.76 -4.55 -18.54
CA ASN A 146 -19.89 -4.56 -20.00
C ASN A 146 -21.00 -5.50 -20.52
N ASP A 147 -21.45 -6.45 -19.69
CA ASP A 147 -22.55 -7.38 -19.98
C ASP A 147 -23.84 -6.99 -19.22
N ASN A 148 -23.89 -5.78 -18.62
CA ASN A 148 -25.05 -5.27 -17.89
C ASN A 148 -25.97 -4.46 -18.82
N HIS A 149 -27.05 -5.10 -19.27
CA HIS A 149 -27.97 -4.56 -20.26
C HIS A 149 -29.35 -4.28 -19.65
N ALA A 150 -30.10 -3.33 -20.22
CA ALA A 150 -31.45 -2.99 -19.74
C ALA A 150 -32.42 -4.20 -19.71
N ASP A 151 -32.27 -5.15 -20.63
CA ASP A 151 -33.09 -6.36 -20.72
C ASP A 151 -32.47 -7.59 -20.03
N ALA A 152 -31.22 -7.49 -19.56
CA ALA A 152 -30.47 -8.53 -18.88
C ALA A 152 -29.52 -7.93 -17.84
N VAL A 153 -30.09 -7.49 -16.71
CA VAL A 153 -29.33 -6.84 -15.64
C VAL A 153 -28.32 -7.80 -15.02
N ASN A 154 -27.07 -7.36 -14.92
CA ASN A 154 -26.00 -8.05 -14.22
C ASN A 154 -25.72 -7.35 -12.88
N GLU A 155 -25.90 -8.08 -11.78
CA GLU A 155 -25.79 -7.51 -10.44
C GLU A 155 -24.36 -7.43 -9.88
N ASN A 156 -23.36 -7.93 -10.59
CA ASN A 156 -22.00 -8.06 -10.06
C ASN A 156 -21.43 -6.68 -9.65
N TRP A 157 -21.32 -5.72 -10.57
CA TRP A 157 -20.88 -4.35 -10.23
C TRP A 157 -21.72 -3.70 -9.12
N GLY A 158 -23.05 -3.76 -9.23
CA GLY A 158 -23.94 -3.10 -8.26
C GLY A 158 -23.83 -3.69 -6.86
N ARG A 159 -23.62 -5.01 -6.73
CA ARG A 159 -23.40 -5.69 -5.45
C ARG A 159 -22.07 -5.29 -4.85
N GLU A 160 -20.98 -5.38 -5.61
CA GLU A 160 -19.63 -5.12 -5.09
C GLU A 160 -19.41 -3.64 -4.77
N LEU A 161 -20.03 -2.74 -5.54
CA LEU A 161 -20.06 -1.32 -5.24
C LEU A 161 -20.58 -1.07 -3.82
N LEU A 162 -21.69 -1.72 -3.42
CA LEU A 162 -22.27 -1.56 -2.09
C LEU A 162 -21.50 -2.36 -1.04
N GLU A 163 -21.20 -3.63 -1.32
CA GLU A 163 -20.67 -4.60 -0.37
C GLU A 163 -19.20 -4.34 -0.01
N LEU A 164 -18.34 -4.16 -1.02
CA LEU A 164 -16.89 -4.20 -0.85
C LEU A 164 -16.22 -2.85 -1.10
N PHE A 165 -16.86 -1.93 -1.82
CA PHE A 165 -16.21 -0.68 -2.21
C PHE A 165 -16.71 0.56 -1.48
N SER A 166 -17.92 0.53 -0.91
CA SER A 166 -18.49 1.76 -0.36
C SER A 166 -19.28 1.64 0.94
N MET A 167 -20.15 0.65 1.17
CA MET A 167 -21.06 0.66 2.32
C MET A 167 -20.85 -0.49 3.30
N GLY A 168 -20.39 -1.65 2.82
CA GLY A 168 -20.29 -2.85 3.65
C GLY A 168 -21.63 -3.57 3.85
N VAL A 169 -21.58 -4.88 4.05
CA VAL A 169 -22.75 -5.75 4.27
C VAL A 169 -23.62 -5.23 5.43
N GLY A 170 -24.93 -5.20 5.21
CA GLY A 170 -25.94 -4.86 6.22
C GLY A 170 -26.43 -3.41 6.19
N ASN A 171 -25.90 -2.59 5.29
CA ASN A 171 -26.28 -1.18 5.13
C ASN A 171 -27.16 -0.91 3.89
N TYR A 172 -27.59 -1.96 3.19
CA TYR A 172 -28.43 -1.93 2.00
C TYR A 172 -29.32 -3.18 1.93
N THR A 173 -30.32 -3.17 1.06
CA THR A 173 -31.21 -4.30 0.79
C THR A 173 -30.89 -4.97 -0.54
N GLU A 174 -31.41 -6.18 -0.78
CA GLU A 174 -31.31 -6.81 -2.11
C GLU A 174 -32.04 -6.02 -3.21
N ASP A 175 -33.10 -5.29 -2.86
CA ASP A 175 -33.76 -4.38 -3.82
C ASP A 175 -32.83 -3.22 -4.20
N ASP A 176 -32.04 -2.70 -3.25
CA ASP A 176 -31.01 -1.69 -3.53
C ASP A 176 -29.91 -2.22 -4.45
N VAL A 177 -29.47 -3.48 -4.29
CA VAL A 177 -28.50 -4.11 -5.21
C VAL A 177 -29.06 -4.14 -6.63
N ARG A 178 -30.31 -4.56 -6.79
CA ARG A 178 -30.96 -4.66 -8.09
C ARG A 178 -31.10 -3.29 -8.75
N ASP A 179 -31.60 -2.29 -8.03
CA ASP A 179 -31.82 -0.95 -8.59
C ASP A 179 -30.52 -0.17 -8.80
N CYS A 180 -29.50 -0.40 -7.97
CA CYS A 180 -28.13 0.03 -8.23
C CYS A 180 -27.62 -0.55 -9.56
N SER A 181 -27.76 -1.86 -9.77
CA SER A 181 -27.30 -2.54 -10.99
C SER A 181 -28.02 -2.04 -12.24
N ARG A 182 -29.34 -1.81 -12.15
CA ARG A 182 -30.13 -1.20 -13.22
C ARG A 182 -29.62 0.20 -13.60
N ALA A 183 -29.20 1.01 -12.62
CA ALA A 183 -28.69 2.35 -12.87
C ALA A 183 -27.32 2.38 -13.60
N PHE A 184 -26.59 1.26 -13.63
CA PHE A 184 -25.32 1.13 -14.37
C PHE A 184 -25.46 0.38 -15.71
N THR A 185 -26.68 0.06 -16.15
CA THR A 185 -26.91 -0.48 -17.50
C THR A 185 -26.47 0.52 -18.57
N GLY A 186 -25.92 0.04 -19.68
CA GLY A 186 -25.38 0.88 -20.76
C GLY A 186 -24.00 1.51 -20.48
N TRP A 187 -23.47 1.45 -19.25
CA TRP A 187 -22.09 1.83 -18.94
C TRP A 187 -21.15 0.70 -19.34
N THR A 188 -20.36 0.90 -20.38
CA THR A 188 -19.61 -0.19 -21.03
C THR A 188 -18.24 0.28 -21.51
N ILE A 189 -17.59 -0.56 -22.30
CA ILE A 189 -16.27 -0.31 -22.88
C ILE A 189 -16.44 -0.21 -24.40
N GLU A 190 -15.70 0.70 -25.03
CA GLU A 190 -15.64 0.81 -26.48
C GLU A 190 -15.25 -0.54 -27.14
N PRO A 191 -15.68 -0.80 -28.38
CA PRO A 191 -15.28 -2.00 -29.12
C PRO A 191 -13.76 -2.18 -29.17
N LYS A 192 -13.28 -3.27 -28.57
CA LYS A 192 -11.85 -3.57 -28.47
C LYS A 192 -11.27 -3.95 -29.84
N LEU A 193 -10.15 -3.33 -30.20
CA LEU A 193 -9.37 -3.77 -31.36
C LEU A 193 -8.76 -5.16 -31.10
N PRO A 194 -8.63 -6.03 -32.13
CA PRO A 194 -8.01 -7.34 -31.97
C PRO A 194 -6.56 -7.22 -31.50
N ARG A 195 -6.17 -8.04 -30.53
CA ARG A 195 -4.79 -8.12 -29.99
C ARG A 195 -3.71 -8.41 -31.05
N GLY A 196 -4.07 -9.11 -32.13
CA GLY A 196 -3.14 -9.50 -33.18
C GLY A 196 -3.44 -8.79 -34.50
N PRO A 197 -2.41 -8.37 -35.28
CA PRO A 197 -0.97 -8.56 -35.07
C PRO A 197 -0.26 -7.42 -34.30
N ILE A 198 -0.98 -6.38 -33.89
CA ILE A 198 -0.42 -5.08 -33.46
C ILE A 198 -0.30 -4.90 -31.94
N GLY A 199 -0.61 -5.92 -31.15
CA GLY A 199 -0.51 -5.88 -29.68
C GLY A 199 -1.82 -5.50 -29.01
N ARG A 200 -1.78 -5.28 -27.70
CA ARG A 200 -2.95 -4.83 -26.94
C ARG A 200 -3.16 -3.33 -27.12
N HIS A 201 -4.42 -2.92 -27.11
CA HIS A 201 -4.86 -1.54 -27.28
C HIS A 201 -5.53 -1.05 -26.02
N ASP A 202 -5.46 0.25 -25.80
CA ASP A 202 -6.02 0.92 -24.63
C ASP A 202 -7.54 0.80 -24.68
N TRP A 203 -8.15 0.59 -23.52
CA TRP A 203 -9.60 0.50 -23.41
C TRP A 203 -10.16 1.85 -23.00
N PHE A 204 -11.35 2.17 -23.51
CA PHE A 204 -12.02 3.44 -23.25
C PHE A 204 -13.45 3.17 -22.77
N PHE A 205 -13.91 4.02 -21.86
CA PHE A 205 -15.29 4.02 -21.39
C PHE A 205 -16.24 4.47 -22.49
N ASP A 206 -17.42 3.85 -22.54
CA ASP A 206 -18.53 4.26 -23.40
C ASP A 206 -19.85 4.20 -22.62
N TYR A 207 -20.79 5.09 -22.94
CA TYR A 207 -22.15 5.06 -22.40
C TYR A 207 -23.16 4.95 -23.53
N LYS A 208 -23.88 3.83 -23.57
CA LYS A 208 -24.90 3.52 -24.57
C LYS A 208 -26.28 3.82 -24.01
N GLU A 209 -26.79 5.00 -24.35
CA GLU A 209 -28.14 5.45 -23.93
C GLU A 209 -29.22 4.45 -24.36
N GLU A 210 -29.10 3.83 -25.53
CA GLU A 210 -30.07 2.86 -26.03
C GLU A 210 -30.11 1.51 -25.26
N ASP A 211 -29.10 1.25 -24.44
CA ASP A 211 -28.92 0.03 -23.65
C ASP A 211 -29.11 0.29 -22.14
N HIS A 212 -29.48 1.53 -21.78
CA HIS A 212 -29.77 1.94 -20.42
C HIS A 212 -31.25 1.71 -20.06
N ASP A 213 -31.49 1.24 -18.84
CA ASP A 213 -32.83 1.16 -18.26
C ASP A 213 -33.25 2.52 -17.70
N ASP A 214 -34.02 3.30 -18.47
CA ASP A 214 -34.58 4.60 -18.07
C ASP A 214 -35.84 4.53 -17.20
N SER A 215 -36.26 3.33 -16.76
CA SER A 215 -37.42 3.23 -15.89
C SER A 215 -37.10 3.63 -14.45
N GLU A 216 -38.16 3.90 -13.67
CA GLU A 216 -38.04 4.35 -12.28
C GLU A 216 -37.30 3.32 -11.42
N LYS A 217 -36.44 3.81 -10.54
CA LYS A 217 -35.61 3.05 -9.59
C LYS A 217 -35.79 3.64 -8.21
N THR A 218 -35.81 2.80 -7.19
CA THR A 218 -35.79 3.20 -5.78
C THR A 218 -34.53 2.67 -5.13
N PHE A 219 -33.61 3.57 -4.76
CA PHE A 219 -32.33 3.21 -4.16
C PHE A 219 -32.10 4.03 -2.88
N LEU A 220 -31.84 3.35 -1.76
CA LEU A 220 -31.67 3.95 -0.43
C LEU A 220 -32.79 4.94 -0.06
N GLY A 221 -34.02 4.64 -0.49
CA GLY A 221 -35.20 5.48 -0.26
C GLY A 221 -35.38 6.66 -1.23
N HIS A 222 -34.49 6.85 -2.20
CA HIS A 222 -34.62 7.81 -3.28
C HIS A 222 -35.28 7.18 -4.50
N THR A 223 -36.42 7.72 -4.94
CA THR A 223 -37.17 7.22 -6.10
C THR A 223 -37.11 8.22 -7.26
N GLY A 224 -36.77 7.73 -8.46
CA GLY A 224 -36.69 8.53 -9.68
C GLY A 224 -36.06 7.76 -10.85
N ASN A 225 -35.87 8.44 -11.98
CA ASN A 225 -35.03 7.90 -13.06
C ASN A 225 -33.55 8.18 -12.74
N HIS A 226 -32.97 7.35 -11.88
CA HIS A 226 -31.59 7.48 -11.42
C HIS A 226 -30.60 6.76 -12.35
N ASN A 227 -29.46 7.39 -12.59
CA ASN A 227 -28.31 6.83 -13.30
C ASN A 227 -27.12 6.61 -12.34
N GLY A 228 -26.02 6.03 -12.81
CA GLY A 228 -24.84 5.70 -12.00
C GLY A 228 -24.27 6.87 -11.20
N GLU A 229 -24.27 8.10 -11.73
CA GLU A 229 -23.83 9.28 -10.98
C GLU A 229 -24.71 9.57 -9.76
N ASP A 230 -26.03 9.40 -9.88
CA ASP A 230 -26.96 9.61 -8.77
C ASP A 230 -26.74 8.56 -7.67
N ILE A 231 -26.54 7.29 -8.06
CA ILE A 231 -26.25 6.20 -7.12
C ILE A 231 -25.00 6.50 -6.30
N ILE A 232 -23.91 6.91 -6.95
CA ILE A 232 -22.66 7.27 -6.28
C ILE A 232 -22.86 8.45 -5.33
N LYS A 233 -23.66 9.44 -5.73
CA LYS A 233 -24.02 10.55 -4.86
C LYS A 233 -24.80 10.06 -3.63
N PHE A 234 -25.82 9.21 -3.80
CA PHE A 234 -26.62 8.70 -2.68
C PHE A 234 -25.78 7.86 -1.71
N ILE A 235 -24.91 6.99 -2.23
CA ILE A 235 -23.96 6.20 -1.42
C ILE A 235 -23.09 7.13 -0.56
N THR A 236 -22.48 8.14 -1.18
CA THR A 236 -21.60 9.08 -0.47
C THR A 236 -22.35 10.10 0.39
N ASP A 237 -23.68 10.23 0.26
CA ASP A 237 -24.49 11.02 1.20
C ASP A 237 -24.89 10.18 2.44
N ASP A 238 -24.74 8.84 2.40
CA ASP A 238 -25.05 7.94 3.50
C ASP A 238 -23.87 7.80 4.50
N PRO A 239 -24.10 7.97 5.82
CA PRO A 239 -23.07 7.82 6.85
C PRO A 239 -22.35 6.47 6.87
N ALA A 240 -23.01 5.39 6.42
CA ALA A 240 -22.41 4.06 6.33
C ALA A 240 -21.18 4.08 5.41
N CYS A 241 -21.20 4.90 4.36
CA CYS A 241 -20.07 5.00 3.45
C CYS A 241 -18.84 5.63 4.11
N ALA A 242 -19.03 6.70 4.88
CA ALA A 242 -17.93 7.30 5.63
C ALA A 242 -17.36 6.34 6.68
N GLY A 243 -18.21 5.59 7.38
CA GLY A 243 -17.79 4.56 8.34
C GLY A 243 -16.97 3.44 7.69
N PHE A 244 -17.39 2.97 6.53
CA PHE A 244 -16.70 1.94 5.77
C PHE A 244 -15.28 2.37 5.36
N ILE A 245 -15.16 3.55 4.72
CA ILE A 245 -13.86 4.09 4.28
C ILE A 245 -12.97 4.44 5.48
N ALA A 246 -13.52 5.00 6.56
CA ALA A 246 -12.79 5.29 7.78
C ALA A 246 -12.18 4.03 8.41
N ARG A 247 -12.93 2.92 8.46
CA ARG A 247 -12.42 1.65 8.98
C ARG A 247 -11.32 1.06 8.09
N HIS A 248 -11.44 1.21 6.77
CA HIS A 248 -10.35 0.85 5.84
C HIS A 248 -9.08 1.68 6.09
N LEU A 249 -9.20 3.00 6.26
CA LEU A 249 -8.07 3.88 6.60
C LEU A 249 -7.42 3.45 7.92
N TYR A 250 -8.23 3.17 8.94
CA TYR A 250 -7.73 2.68 10.23
C TYR A 250 -6.97 1.35 10.08
N ASN A 251 -7.54 0.37 9.37
CA ASN A 251 -6.90 -0.93 9.12
C ASN A 251 -5.55 -0.76 8.40
N PHE A 252 -5.51 0.10 7.38
CA PHE A 252 -4.30 0.27 6.55
C PHE A 252 -3.21 1.11 7.23
N PHE A 253 -3.57 2.16 7.98
CA PHE A 253 -2.61 3.13 8.54
C PHE A 253 -2.37 3.04 10.05
N VAL A 254 -3.25 2.43 10.83
CA VAL A 254 -3.14 2.35 12.29
C VAL A 254 -2.83 0.93 12.76
N ALA A 255 -3.82 0.06 12.85
CA ALA A 255 -3.72 -1.28 13.46
C ALA A 255 -4.53 -2.32 12.67
N ASP A 256 -4.15 -3.59 12.77
CA ASP A 256 -4.88 -4.67 12.09
C ASP A 256 -6.35 -4.76 12.55
N GLU A 257 -7.26 -4.89 11.59
CA GLU A 257 -8.70 -5.12 11.78
C GLU A 257 -9.11 -6.56 11.40
N ALA A 258 -10.37 -6.92 11.68
CA ALA A 258 -10.97 -8.10 11.08
C ALA A 258 -11.06 -7.94 9.54
N GLN A 259 -11.15 -9.03 8.78
CA GLN A 259 -11.38 -8.94 7.33
C GLN A 259 -12.76 -8.35 7.03
N VAL A 260 -12.88 -7.66 5.89
CA VAL A 260 -14.08 -6.89 5.47
C VAL A 260 -15.39 -7.68 5.58
N PRO A 261 -15.48 -8.96 5.14
CA PRO A 261 -16.73 -9.71 5.23
C PRO A 261 -17.26 -9.91 6.66
N ALA A 262 -16.39 -9.79 7.68
CA ALA A 262 -16.76 -9.94 9.08
C ALA A 262 -17.20 -8.62 9.74
N TRP A 263 -17.13 -7.48 9.04
CA TRP A 263 -17.37 -6.15 9.63
C TRP A 263 -18.81 -5.91 10.08
N SER A 264 -19.78 -6.57 9.44
CA SER A 264 -21.20 -6.50 9.80
C SER A 264 -21.52 -7.14 11.16
N VAL A 265 -20.66 -8.04 11.64
CA VAL A 265 -20.82 -8.78 12.89
C VAL A 265 -19.70 -8.53 13.90
N THR A 266 -18.61 -7.87 13.48
CA THR A 266 -17.45 -7.57 14.31
C THR A 266 -17.25 -6.06 14.38
N PRO A 267 -17.42 -5.42 15.54
CA PRO A 267 -17.21 -3.98 15.67
C PRO A 267 -15.75 -3.59 15.41
N PRO A 268 -15.47 -2.32 15.06
CA PRO A 268 -14.10 -1.83 14.95
C PRO A 268 -13.34 -2.02 16.26
N ARG A 269 -12.02 -2.24 16.16
CA ARG A 269 -11.10 -2.36 17.29
C ARG A 269 -11.06 -1.06 18.10
N ASP A 270 -11.12 0.08 17.42
CA ASP A 270 -11.23 1.42 18.01
C ASP A 270 -12.39 2.19 17.37
N PRO A 271 -13.61 2.06 17.91
CA PRO A 271 -14.79 2.74 17.37
C PRO A 271 -14.67 4.27 17.40
N GLU A 272 -14.01 4.84 18.42
CA GLU A 272 -13.87 6.30 18.54
C GLU A 272 -12.94 6.87 17.46
N ALA A 273 -11.85 6.17 17.14
CA ALA A 273 -10.97 6.54 16.05
C ALA A 273 -11.68 6.46 14.69
N VAL A 274 -12.43 5.38 14.43
CA VAL A 274 -13.20 5.21 13.19
C VAL A 274 -14.28 6.28 13.06
N ASP A 275 -15.02 6.56 14.12
CA ASP A 275 -16.05 7.61 14.13
C ASP A 275 -15.46 9.00 13.88
N LEU A 276 -14.29 9.32 14.46
CA LEU A 276 -13.60 10.58 14.22
C LEU A 276 -13.21 10.74 12.74
N LEU A 277 -12.67 9.69 12.13
CA LEU A 277 -12.31 9.69 10.71
C LEU A 277 -13.55 9.78 9.81
N ALA A 278 -14.61 9.03 10.11
CA ALA A 278 -15.87 9.06 9.36
C ALA A 278 -16.51 10.45 9.40
N ASN A 279 -16.60 11.05 10.58
CA ASN A 279 -17.10 12.42 10.74
C ASN A 279 -16.22 13.44 10.00
N THR A 280 -14.90 13.22 9.95
CA THR A 280 -13.99 14.09 9.18
C THR A 280 -14.29 14.02 7.69
N LEU A 281 -14.51 12.81 7.14
CA LEU A 281 -14.89 12.64 5.73
C LEU A 281 -16.21 13.35 5.42
N LEU A 282 -17.26 13.11 6.21
CA LEU A 282 -18.57 13.74 6.00
C LEU A 282 -18.51 15.27 6.05
N ASN A 283 -17.79 15.84 7.01
CA ASN A 283 -17.71 17.29 7.20
C ASN A 283 -16.82 18.01 6.17
N ASN A 284 -15.99 17.27 5.43
CA ASN A 284 -15.06 17.83 4.44
C ASN A 284 -15.33 17.32 3.03
N ASN A 285 -16.58 16.95 2.72
CA ASN A 285 -17.01 16.45 1.40
C ASN A 285 -16.12 15.31 0.89
N TYR A 286 -15.80 14.34 1.76
CA TYR A 286 -14.98 13.18 1.45
C TYR A 286 -13.56 13.48 0.94
N ASP A 287 -13.00 14.65 1.27
CA ASP A 287 -11.59 14.95 1.03
C ASP A 287 -10.68 14.02 1.87
N MET A 288 -9.97 13.12 1.19
CA MET A 288 -9.11 12.13 1.84
C MET A 288 -7.91 12.77 2.55
N ARG A 289 -7.38 13.89 2.03
CA ARG A 289 -6.31 14.65 2.71
C ARG A 289 -6.73 15.11 4.09
N SER A 290 -7.96 15.58 4.25
CA SER A 290 -8.51 15.99 5.55
C SER A 290 -8.56 14.83 6.54
N ALA A 291 -9.03 13.65 6.12
CA ALA A 291 -9.04 12.46 6.97
C ALA A 291 -7.61 11.98 7.33
N LEU A 292 -6.70 11.93 6.35
CA LEU A 292 -5.29 11.54 6.57
C LEU A 292 -4.56 12.52 7.51
N ARG A 293 -4.86 13.82 7.43
CA ARG A 293 -4.31 14.83 8.35
C ARG A 293 -4.73 14.58 9.79
N VAL A 294 -6.02 14.31 10.01
CA VAL A 294 -6.54 13.95 11.34
C VAL A 294 -5.91 12.64 11.81
N LEU A 295 -5.85 11.63 10.94
CA LEU A 295 -5.27 10.32 11.23
C LEU A 295 -3.82 10.46 11.71
N PHE A 296 -2.93 11.04 10.91
CA PHE A 296 -1.49 11.08 11.23
C PHE A 296 -1.15 12.00 12.41
N ASN A 297 -1.99 12.98 12.74
CA ASN A 297 -1.77 13.83 13.91
C ASN A 297 -2.42 13.32 15.20
N SER A 298 -3.28 12.30 15.12
CA SER A 298 -4.02 11.76 16.26
C SER A 298 -3.15 10.99 17.26
N ASP A 299 -3.61 10.95 18.51
CA ASP A 299 -2.96 10.14 19.55
C ASP A 299 -3.12 8.63 19.27
N PHE A 300 -4.25 8.18 18.73
CA PHE A 300 -4.43 6.76 18.40
C PHE A 300 -3.41 6.29 17.36
N PHE A 301 -3.06 7.12 16.37
CA PHE A 301 -2.01 6.80 15.40
C PHE A 301 -0.64 6.82 16.08
N LYS A 302 -0.28 7.91 16.75
CA LYS A 302 1.04 8.09 17.38
C LYS A 302 1.36 6.99 18.41
N ASN A 303 0.34 6.43 19.06
CA ASN A 303 0.46 5.33 20.03
C ASN A 303 0.35 3.92 19.43
N SER A 304 0.08 3.76 18.13
CA SER A 304 -0.13 2.47 17.45
C SER A 304 1.14 1.84 16.87
N ARG A 305 2.31 2.17 17.42
CA ARG A 305 3.58 1.61 16.94
C ARG A 305 3.56 0.10 17.08
N PHE A 306 3.92 -0.61 16.02
CA PHE A 306 3.96 -2.08 15.96
C PHE A 306 2.60 -2.79 16.11
N GLU A 307 1.47 -2.07 15.99
CA GLU A 307 0.09 -2.64 16.11
C GLU A 307 -0.48 -3.20 14.79
N ARG A 308 0.26 -3.08 13.69
CA ARG A 308 -0.12 -3.65 12.39
C ARG A 308 1.05 -4.42 11.80
N LEU A 309 0.74 -5.59 11.24
CA LEU A 309 1.69 -6.31 10.42
C LEU A 309 1.93 -5.60 9.07
N LYS A 310 3.21 -5.52 8.64
CA LYS A 310 3.56 -5.07 7.29
C LYS A 310 2.92 -5.98 6.24
N ASN A 311 2.37 -5.40 5.19
CA ASN A 311 2.02 -6.14 3.99
C ASN A 311 3.30 -6.53 3.21
N PRO A 312 3.25 -7.54 2.34
CA PRO A 312 4.40 -7.95 1.55
C PRO A 312 5.11 -6.84 0.75
N THR A 313 4.35 -5.94 0.13
CA THR A 313 4.91 -4.80 -0.61
C THR A 313 5.74 -3.89 0.30
N GLU A 314 5.27 -3.62 1.52
CA GLU A 314 6.01 -2.82 2.50
C GLU A 314 7.30 -3.51 2.98
N VAL A 315 7.29 -4.83 3.13
CA VAL A 315 8.51 -5.58 3.46
C VAL A 315 9.54 -5.43 2.34
N VAL A 316 9.12 -5.60 1.09
CA VAL A 316 10.01 -5.54 -0.07
C VAL A 316 10.55 -4.12 -0.28
N VAL A 317 9.65 -3.15 -0.43
CA VAL A 317 10.01 -1.75 -0.72
C VAL A 317 10.79 -1.15 0.44
N GLY A 318 10.37 -1.39 1.68
CA GLY A 318 11.06 -0.83 2.85
C GLY A 318 12.46 -1.41 3.06
N THR A 319 12.66 -2.70 2.75
CA THR A 319 14.01 -3.29 2.78
C THR A 319 14.88 -2.70 1.68
N LEU A 320 14.38 -2.59 0.44
CA LEU A 320 15.13 -2.01 -0.68
C LEU A 320 15.55 -0.55 -0.39
N ARG A 321 14.66 0.25 0.20
CA ARG A 321 14.97 1.62 0.63
C ARG A 321 16.00 1.66 1.76
N MET A 322 15.87 0.78 2.75
CA MET A 322 16.79 0.74 3.90
C MET A 322 18.22 0.38 3.49
N VAL A 323 18.39 -0.62 2.61
CA VAL A 323 19.71 -1.05 2.14
C VAL A 323 20.26 -0.16 1.04
N GLY A 324 19.40 0.51 0.27
CA GLY A 324 19.75 1.36 -0.85
C GLY A 324 20.34 0.59 -2.06
N GLY A 325 20.77 1.34 -3.07
CA GLY A 325 21.32 0.76 -4.30
C GLY A 325 20.25 0.24 -5.26
N ALA A 326 19.02 0.72 -5.11
CA ALA A 326 17.87 0.44 -5.99
C ALA A 326 17.41 1.70 -6.75
N GLU A 327 18.15 2.81 -6.64
CA GLU A 327 17.83 4.11 -7.25
C GLU A 327 17.99 4.09 -8.77
N PHE A 328 18.94 3.29 -9.25
CA PHE A 328 19.15 3.07 -10.68
C PHE A 328 18.35 1.83 -11.14
N PRO A 329 17.63 1.89 -12.29
CA PRO A 329 16.92 0.75 -12.86
C PRO A 329 17.91 -0.29 -13.43
N ALA A 330 18.55 -1.02 -12.52
CA ALA A 330 19.49 -2.08 -12.83
C ALA A 330 18.77 -3.36 -13.30
N PRO A 331 19.45 -4.23 -14.08
CA PRO A 331 18.94 -5.57 -14.36
C PRO A 331 18.49 -6.31 -13.09
N GLY A 332 17.37 -7.02 -13.18
CA GLY A 332 16.81 -7.82 -12.06
C GLY A 332 15.52 -7.27 -11.44
N ILE A 333 15.09 -6.06 -11.81
CA ILE A 333 13.84 -5.45 -11.31
C ILE A 333 12.58 -6.30 -11.54
N GLY A 334 12.52 -7.07 -12.65
CA GLY A 334 11.43 -8.00 -12.92
C GLY A 334 11.41 -9.25 -12.00
N ASP A 335 12.54 -9.59 -11.37
CA ASP A 335 12.59 -10.64 -10.35
C ASP A 335 12.30 -10.06 -8.96
N LEU A 336 12.69 -8.81 -8.71
CA LEU A 336 12.32 -8.07 -7.50
C LEU A 336 10.80 -7.84 -7.42
N SER A 337 10.14 -7.53 -8.54
CA SER A 337 8.69 -7.29 -8.59
C SER A 337 7.86 -8.52 -8.25
N ARG A 338 8.45 -9.72 -8.31
CA ARG A 338 7.82 -10.99 -7.93
C ARG A 338 7.96 -11.30 -6.44
N GLN A 339 8.81 -10.60 -5.70
CA GLN A 339 9.02 -10.88 -4.28
C GLN A 339 7.75 -10.63 -3.44
N PRO A 340 6.97 -9.56 -3.66
CA PRO A 340 5.67 -9.40 -3.00
C PRO A 340 4.72 -10.57 -3.27
N ASN A 341 4.67 -11.10 -4.51
CA ASN A 341 3.87 -12.28 -4.88
C ASN A 341 4.25 -13.51 -4.06
N TYR A 342 5.55 -13.80 -3.92
CA TYR A 342 6.02 -14.95 -3.13
C TYR A 342 5.68 -14.86 -1.63
N MET A 343 5.30 -13.67 -1.16
CA MET A 343 4.88 -13.39 0.19
C MET A 343 3.35 -13.21 0.32
N GLY A 344 2.60 -13.29 -0.80
CA GLY A 344 1.14 -13.29 -0.85
C GLY A 344 0.49 -12.11 -1.59
N GLN A 345 1.25 -11.10 -2.00
CA GLN A 345 0.70 -9.87 -2.61
C GLN A 345 1.21 -9.66 -4.03
N ASP A 346 0.51 -10.18 -5.03
CA ASP A 346 0.86 -10.02 -6.44
C ASP A 346 0.39 -8.66 -6.98
N LEU A 347 1.28 -7.65 -6.99
CA LEU A 347 0.93 -6.29 -7.46
C LEU A 347 0.24 -6.33 -8.85
N LEU A 348 -0.80 -5.51 -9.02
CA LEU A 348 -1.68 -5.48 -10.20
C LEU A 348 -2.52 -6.75 -10.43
N ASN A 349 -2.51 -7.69 -9.49
CA ASN A 349 -3.25 -8.94 -9.60
C ASN A 349 -3.80 -9.41 -8.23
N PRO A 350 -4.75 -8.67 -7.63
CA PRO A 350 -5.46 -9.14 -6.45
C PRO A 350 -6.09 -10.53 -6.68
N PRO A 351 -6.15 -11.40 -5.65
CA PRO A 351 -6.59 -12.78 -5.80
C PRO A 351 -8.11 -12.93 -6.02
N SER A 352 -8.90 -11.95 -5.59
CA SER A 352 -10.35 -11.91 -5.74
C SER A 352 -10.86 -10.47 -5.72
N VAL A 353 -12.18 -10.29 -5.85
CA VAL A 353 -12.86 -8.99 -5.71
C VAL A 353 -12.77 -8.40 -4.30
N GLU A 354 -12.56 -9.24 -3.27
CA GLU A 354 -12.29 -8.79 -1.90
C GLU A 354 -10.89 -8.15 -1.74
N GLY A 355 -10.06 -8.21 -2.78
CA GLY A 355 -8.69 -7.70 -2.74
C GLY A 355 -7.77 -8.63 -1.97
N TRP A 356 -6.88 -8.04 -1.16
CA TRP A 356 -5.98 -8.80 -0.30
C TRP A 356 -6.44 -8.76 1.15
N HIS A 357 -6.41 -9.92 1.80
CA HIS A 357 -6.56 -9.99 3.24
C HIS A 357 -5.40 -9.31 3.96
N THR A 358 -5.65 -8.86 5.20
CA THR A 358 -4.71 -8.07 5.99
C THR A 358 -4.25 -8.79 7.26
N GLY A 359 -3.29 -8.20 7.98
CA GLY A 359 -2.80 -8.70 9.26
C GLY A 359 -2.19 -10.09 9.21
N ALA A 360 -2.53 -10.92 10.21
CA ALA A 360 -1.91 -12.22 10.45
C ALA A 360 -1.99 -13.19 9.25
N GLU A 361 -2.93 -13.00 8.33
CA GLU A 361 -3.08 -13.84 7.13
C GLU A 361 -1.90 -13.72 6.14
N TRP A 362 -1.09 -12.66 6.26
CA TRP A 362 0.17 -12.58 5.54
C TRP A 362 1.26 -13.53 6.06
N ILE A 363 1.04 -14.20 7.20
CA ILE A 363 2.01 -15.08 7.84
C ILE A 363 1.53 -16.53 7.78
N ASN A 364 2.21 -17.31 6.96
CA ASN A 364 2.22 -18.76 7.01
C ASN A 364 3.68 -19.25 6.92
N SER A 365 3.91 -20.55 7.08
CA SER A 365 5.28 -21.10 7.06
C SER A 365 6.04 -20.79 5.77
N GLY A 366 5.35 -20.72 4.63
CA GLY A 366 5.93 -20.37 3.34
C GLY A 366 6.24 -18.88 3.22
N SER A 367 5.27 -18.02 3.48
CA SER A 367 5.43 -16.56 3.33
C SER A 367 6.42 -15.99 4.35
N LEU A 368 6.43 -16.49 5.58
CA LEU A 368 7.40 -16.07 6.61
C LEU A 368 8.84 -16.39 6.19
N MET A 369 9.08 -17.62 5.70
CA MET A 369 10.41 -18.00 5.20
C MET A 369 10.84 -17.11 4.04
N ARG A 370 9.93 -16.77 3.11
CA ARG A 370 10.23 -15.86 1.98
C ARG A 370 10.57 -14.46 2.46
N ARG A 371 9.81 -13.92 3.42
CA ARG A 371 10.05 -12.60 4.04
C ARG A 371 11.44 -12.55 4.67
N VAL A 372 11.74 -13.51 5.55
CA VAL A 372 13.02 -13.59 6.26
C VAL A 372 14.20 -13.75 5.30
N ASN A 373 14.11 -14.68 4.34
CA ASN A 373 15.20 -14.89 3.39
C ASN A 373 15.48 -13.64 2.55
N PHE A 374 14.43 -12.99 2.03
CA PHE A 374 14.57 -11.78 1.23
C PHE A 374 15.24 -10.65 2.03
N THR A 375 14.77 -10.40 3.26
CA THR A 375 15.33 -9.33 4.09
C THR A 375 16.75 -9.65 4.54
N ALA A 376 17.02 -10.89 4.99
CA ALA A 376 18.34 -11.31 5.45
C ALA A 376 19.38 -11.29 4.31
N GLU A 377 18.99 -11.69 3.09
CA GLU A 377 19.88 -11.62 1.93
C GLU A 377 20.32 -10.18 1.65
N LEU A 378 19.37 -9.23 1.65
CA LEU A 378 19.66 -7.83 1.34
C LEU A 378 20.45 -7.11 2.44
N VAL A 379 20.11 -7.32 3.72
CA VAL A 379 20.84 -6.66 4.82
C VAL A 379 22.21 -7.28 5.08
N GLY A 380 22.42 -8.54 4.67
CA GLY A 380 23.71 -9.22 4.73
C GLY A 380 24.72 -8.73 3.67
N ASP A 381 24.26 -8.06 2.63
CA ASP A 381 25.13 -7.51 1.59
C ASP A 381 25.78 -6.20 2.07
N VAL A 382 26.96 -6.32 2.68
CA VAL A 382 27.79 -5.19 3.15
C VAL A 382 28.24 -4.24 2.04
N SER A 383 28.02 -4.59 0.77
CA SER A 383 28.30 -3.69 -0.35
C SER A 383 27.18 -2.65 -0.56
N ARG A 384 26.01 -2.86 0.04
CA ARG A 384 24.86 -1.96 -0.06
C ARG A 384 25.13 -0.62 0.64
N PRO A 385 24.80 0.52 0.02
CA PRO A 385 25.09 1.84 0.59
C PRO A 385 24.51 2.07 1.99
N GLY A 386 23.27 1.63 2.23
CA GLY A 386 22.60 1.77 3.52
C GLY A 386 23.29 0.96 4.62
N ILE A 387 23.72 -0.27 4.32
CA ILE A 387 24.45 -1.12 5.27
C ILE A 387 25.82 -0.53 5.61
N ARG A 388 26.55 -0.04 4.61
CA ARG A 388 27.82 0.69 4.84
C ARG A 388 27.61 1.91 5.73
N ASN A 389 26.59 2.71 5.46
CA ASN A 389 26.27 3.89 6.26
C ASN A 389 25.96 3.53 7.72
N MET A 390 25.21 2.46 7.98
CA MET A 390 24.97 1.98 9.34
C MET A 390 26.27 1.61 10.06
N VAL A 391 27.15 0.87 9.39
CA VAL A 391 28.46 0.48 9.94
C VAL A 391 29.35 1.70 10.20
N ASP A 392 29.41 2.65 9.26
CA ASP A 392 30.17 3.90 9.41
C ASP A 392 29.67 4.71 10.61
N ARG A 393 28.35 4.74 10.85
CA ARG A 393 27.74 5.39 12.02
C ARG A 393 28.10 4.69 13.33
N LEU A 394 28.12 3.35 13.36
CA LEU A 394 28.59 2.58 14.53
C LEU A 394 30.06 2.86 14.84
N ILE A 395 30.92 2.89 13.81
CA ILE A 395 32.34 3.24 13.93
C ILE A 395 32.49 4.67 14.49
N ALA A 396 31.72 5.63 13.96
CA ALA A 396 31.77 7.01 14.41
C ALA A 396 31.32 7.18 15.88
N LYS A 397 30.39 6.34 16.36
CA LYS A 397 29.97 6.30 17.76
C LYS A 397 31.06 5.74 18.67
N GLY A 398 31.90 4.83 18.15
CA GLY A 398 33.03 4.25 18.85
C GLY A 398 32.66 3.15 19.85
N ASP A 399 31.42 2.67 19.82
CA ASP A 399 30.94 1.58 20.67
C ASP A 399 31.59 0.27 20.25
N THR A 400 32.08 -0.52 21.21
CA THR A 400 32.75 -1.81 20.94
C THR A 400 32.11 -2.99 21.65
N THR A 401 31.21 -2.77 22.61
CA THR A 401 30.59 -3.87 23.35
C THR A 401 29.44 -4.48 22.55
N PRO A 402 29.21 -5.81 22.65
CA PRO A 402 28.08 -6.49 22.01
C PRO A 402 26.73 -5.79 22.24
N GLU A 403 26.44 -5.42 23.48
CA GLU A 403 25.20 -4.73 23.87
C GLU A 403 25.03 -3.40 23.13
N ALA A 404 26.07 -2.56 23.11
CA ALA A 404 26.00 -1.26 22.45
C ALA A 404 25.88 -1.36 20.92
N ILE A 405 26.45 -2.41 20.32
CA ILE A 405 26.30 -2.70 18.88
C ILE A 405 24.89 -3.19 18.55
N VAL A 406 24.30 -4.05 19.39
CA VAL A 406 22.89 -4.46 19.25
C VAL A 406 21.97 -3.25 19.32
N ASP A 407 22.11 -2.42 20.35
CA ASP A 407 21.30 -1.20 20.51
C ASP A 407 21.50 -0.23 19.35
N GLY A 408 22.74 -0.06 18.89
CA GLY A 408 23.07 0.76 17.74
C GLY A 408 22.41 0.27 16.46
N CYS A 409 22.39 -1.05 16.20
CA CYS A 409 21.71 -1.61 15.03
C CYS A 409 20.19 -1.39 15.10
N LEU A 410 19.58 -1.66 16.26
CA LEU A 410 18.13 -1.46 16.48
C LEU A 410 17.72 0.00 16.30
N ASP A 411 18.56 0.96 16.70
CA ASP A 411 18.34 2.39 16.50
C ASP A 411 18.51 2.82 15.03
N LEU A 412 19.55 2.33 14.36
CA LEU A 412 19.90 2.73 12.99
C LEU A 412 18.95 2.16 11.93
N MET A 413 18.29 1.04 12.20
CA MET A 413 17.24 0.47 11.32
C MET A 413 15.91 1.23 11.35
N GLY A 414 15.87 2.39 12.01
CA GLY A 414 14.66 3.14 12.32
C GLY A 414 14.04 2.56 13.59
N PRO A 415 14.20 3.21 14.76
CA PRO A 415 14.14 2.60 16.08
C PRO A 415 13.17 1.41 16.19
N LEU A 416 13.76 0.23 16.39
CA LEU A 416 13.06 -1.04 16.53
C LEU A 416 12.94 -1.41 18.01
N GLU A 417 11.71 -1.70 18.43
CA GLU A 417 11.45 -2.25 19.77
C GLU A 417 11.39 -3.77 19.66
N VAL A 418 12.33 -4.44 20.33
CA VAL A 418 12.36 -5.90 20.46
C VAL A 418 12.03 -6.29 21.89
N ASN A 419 11.46 -7.48 22.08
CA ASN A 419 11.22 -7.96 23.43
C ASN A 419 12.56 -8.19 24.18
N PRO A 420 12.57 -8.11 25.53
CA PRO A 420 13.81 -8.26 26.30
C PRO A 420 14.52 -9.60 26.13
N GLU A 421 13.79 -10.69 25.85
CA GLU A 421 14.34 -12.03 25.67
C GLU A 421 15.13 -12.11 24.36
N SER A 422 14.55 -11.61 23.27
CA SER A 422 15.20 -11.49 21.97
C SER A 422 16.40 -10.55 22.02
N HIS A 423 16.35 -9.46 22.78
CA HIS A 423 17.52 -8.60 23.00
C HIS A 423 18.68 -9.38 23.66
N VAL A 424 18.40 -10.10 24.74
CA VAL A 424 19.40 -10.94 25.43
C VAL A 424 19.98 -12.01 24.49
N GLU A 425 19.15 -12.62 23.64
CA GLU A 425 19.61 -13.60 22.64
C GLU A 425 20.52 -12.98 21.58
N LEU A 426 20.18 -11.79 21.05
CA LEU A 426 21.01 -11.06 20.08
C LEU A 426 22.38 -10.70 20.68
N VAL A 427 22.39 -10.16 21.90
CA VAL A 427 23.62 -9.79 22.62
C VAL A 427 24.45 -11.04 22.92
N GLY A 428 23.81 -12.12 23.36
CA GLY A 428 24.45 -13.41 23.61
C GLY A 428 25.12 -13.98 22.36
N PHE A 429 24.38 -14.06 21.26
CA PHE A 429 24.87 -14.57 19.97
C PHE A 429 26.09 -13.79 19.48
N ILE A 430 25.98 -12.46 19.42
CA ILE A 430 27.07 -11.66 18.86
C ILE A 430 28.26 -11.58 19.82
N GLY A 431 28.03 -11.73 21.12
CA GLY A 431 29.05 -11.72 22.17
C GLY A 431 29.93 -12.97 22.21
N GLU A 432 29.53 -14.11 21.62
CA GLU A 432 30.36 -15.32 21.57
C GLU A 432 31.72 -15.09 20.88
N ALA A 433 31.76 -14.14 19.93
CA ALA A 433 32.98 -13.75 19.22
C ALA A 433 33.77 -12.62 19.91
N GLY A 434 33.37 -12.19 21.11
CA GLY A 434 34.01 -11.13 21.90
C GLY A 434 33.60 -9.71 21.48
N ASP A 435 34.36 -8.71 21.91
CA ASP A 435 34.09 -7.31 21.58
C ASP A 435 34.38 -6.99 20.10
N PHE A 436 33.84 -5.86 19.63
CA PHE A 436 34.10 -5.30 18.31
C PHE A 436 35.36 -4.43 18.34
N SER A 437 36.01 -4.25 17.19
CA SER A 437 37.18 -3.37 17.09
C SER A 437 37.18 -2.61 15.77
N TRP A 438 37.47 -1.31 15.87
CA TRP A 438 37.48 -0.34 14.77
C TRP A 438 38.86 0.28 14.53
N ASP A 439 39.91 -0.29 15.13
CA ASP A 439 41.25 0.31 15.21
C ASP A 439 42.14 0.11 13.96
N SER A 440 41.74 -0.81 13.07
CA SER A 440 42.50 -1.20 11.90
C SER A 440 41.58 -1.74 10.81
N ALA A 441 42.02 -1.71 9.55
CA ALA A 441 41.21 -2.14 8.41
C ALA A 441 40.73 -3.60 8.53
N ASP A 442 41.60 -4.50 8.99
CA ASP A 442 41.27 -5.92 9.19
C ASP A 442 40.23 -6.13 10.31
N ASN A 443 40.34 -5.36 11.40
CA ASN A 443 39.35 -5.41 12.48
C ASN A 443 38.01 -4.80 12.08
N ILE A 444 38.02 -3.71 11.29
CA ILE A 444 36.81 -3.12 10.72
C ILE A 444 36.12 -4.13 9.80
N GLU A 445 36.85 -4.82 8.93
CA GLU A 445 36.28 -5.82 8.01
C GLU A 445 35.60 -6.97 8.78
N LYS A 446 36.30 -7.56 9.77
CA LYS A 446 35.73 -8.63 10.60
C LYS A 446 34.51 -8.18 11.40
N SER A 447 34.59 -6.98 11.98
CA SER A 447 33.49 -6.38 12.75
C SER A 447 32.30 -6.05 11.85
N THR A 448 32.53 -5.63 10.61
CA THR A 448 31.49 -5.34 9.61
C THR A 448 30.71 -6.61 9.23
N VAL A 449 31.41 -7.72 9.02
CA VAL A 449 30.76 -9.02 8.77
C VAL A 449 29.87 -9.40 9.95
N ARG A 450 30.36 -9.27 11.19
CA ARG A 450 29.56 -9.54 12.40
C ARG A 450 28.33 -8.62 12.52
N VAL A 451 28.46 -7.34 12.20
CA VAL A 451 27.30 -6.42 12.13
C VAL A 451 26.29 -6.92 11.10
N SER A 452 26.73 -7.37 9.93
CA SER A 452 25.81 -7.91 8.91
C SER A 452 25.07 -9.17 9.38
N GLU A 453 25.74 -10.09 10.08
CA GLU A 453 25.12 -11.28 10.69
C GLU A 453 24.08 -10.89 11.75
N LEU A 454 24.38 -9.86 12.55
CA LEU A 454 23.45 -9.31 13.54
C LEU A 454 22.21 -8.70 12.86
N LEU A 455 22.38 -7.91 11.79
CA LEU A 455 21.26 -7.34 11.04
C LEU A 455 20.37 -8.44 10.44
N GLN A 456 20.97 -9.52 9.94
CA GLN A 456 20.23 -10.69 9.43
C GLN A 456 19.38 -11.35 10.53
N LEU A 457 19.89 -11.45 11.76
CA LEU A 457 19.12 -11.95 12.89
C LEU A 457 17.98 -11.00 13.28
N ILE A 458 18.25 -9.70 13.34
CA ILE A 458 17.23 -8.68 13.68
C ILE A 458 16.05 -8.74 12.70
N VAL A 459 16.29 -8.78 11.39
CA VAL A 459 15.19 -8.86 10.39
C VAL A 459 14.43 -10.19 10.41
N SER A 460 15.03 -11.22 11.01
CA SER A 460 14.41 -12.53 11.19
C SER A 460 13.46 -12.58 12.38
N LEU A 461 13.48 -11.56 13.26
CA LEU A 461 12.60 -11.48 14.42
C LEU A 461 11.13 -11.27 14.03
N ARG A 462 10.24 -11.70 14.93
CA ARG A 462 8.80 -11.48 14.80
C ARG A 462 8.49 -9.99 14.81
N GLU A 463 9.12 -9.23 15.71
CA GLU A 463 8.93 -7.80 15.91
C GLU A 463 9.24 -7.01 14.64
N TYR A 464 10.26 -7.44 13.89
CA TYR A 464 10.57 -6.83 12.60
C TYR A 464 9.42 -6.97 11.60
N GLN A 465 8.54 -7.97 11.71
CA GLN A 465 7.39 -8.09 10.81
C GLN A 465 6.29 -7.04 11.09
N TYR A 466 6.24 -6.52 12.32
CA TYR A 466 5.32 -5.46 12.77
C TYR A 466 5.95 -4.06 12.69
N ALA A 467 7.27 -4.00 12.57
CA ALA A 467 8.04 -2.77 12.57
C ALA A 467 7.71 -1.81 11.45
#